data_AF-K9KAK1-F1
#
_entry.id   AF-K9KAK1-F1
#
_cell.length_a   1.000
_cell.length_b   1.000
_cell.length_c   1.000
_cell.angle_alpha   90.00
_cell.angle_beta   90.00
_cell.angle_gamma   90.00
#
_symmetry.space_group_name_H-M   'P 1'
#
loop_
_entity.id
_entity.type
_entity.pdbx_description
1 polymer ?
#
loop_
_entity_poly.entity_id
_entity_poly.type
_entity_poly.pdbx_seq_one_letter_code
_entity_poly.pdbx_strand_id
1 'polypeptide(L)'
;SKQFPTAFEFNEQFLITILDHLYSCRFGTFLYNCESARERQKVTERTVSLWSLINSNKDRFKNPFYTKEINRVLYPVASMRHLELWVNYYIRWNPRIKQQQPNPVEQRYLELLALRDEYIKRLEELQLANSAKLSDPSTSPSSPSQMMPHVQTHF
;
A
#
# COMPACT_ATOMS: atom_id res chain seq x y z
N SER A 1 0.13 12.08 1.22
CA SER A 1 0.48 13.50 1.07
C SER A 1 -0.38 14.11 -0.01
N LYS A 2 -1.14 15.18 0.27
CA LYS A 2 -2.16 15.69 -0.67
C LYS A 2 -1.57 16.46 -1.86
N GLN A 3 -0.53 17.26 -1.65
CA GLN A 3 0.11 18.02 -2.73
C GLN A 3 1.04 17.18 -3.61
N PHE A 4 1.55 16.05 -3.09
CA PHE A 4 2.45 15.15 -3.81
C PHE A 4 2.05 13.68 -3.57
N PRO A 5 1.02 13.17 -4.27
CA PRO A 5 0.46 11.84 -4.00
C PRO A 5 1.43 10.69 -4.28
N THR A 6 2.41 10.86 -5.18
CA THR A 6 3.35 9.80 -5.58
C THR A 6 4.73 9.92 -4.93
N ALA A 7 5.01 10.99 -4.20
CA ALA A 7 6.38 11.31 -3.76
C ALA A 7 6.83 10.60 -2.47
N PHE A 8 5.89 10.08 -1.68
CA PHE A 8 6.17 9.46 -0.38
C PHE A 8 5.86 7.98 -0.43
N GLU A 9 6.79 7.14 0.07
CA GLU A 9 6.59 5.68 0.17
C GLU A 9 5.57 5.31 1.24
N PHE A 10 5.38 6.14 2.26
CA PHE A 10 4.41 5.89 3.32
C PHE A 10 3.04 6.50 2.98
N ASN A 11 1.97 5.86 3.45
CA ASN A 11 0.60 6.34 3.32
C ASN A 11 0.14 7.16 4.54
N GLU A 12 -1.12 7.59 4.54
CA GLU A 12 -1.70 8.38 5.64
C GLU A 12 -1.80 7.56 6.94
N GLN A 13 -2.14 6.27 6.84
CA GLN A 13 -2.28 5.39 8.00
C GLN A 13 -0.97 5.26 8.80
N PHE A 14 0.19 5.32 8.12
CA PHE A 14 1.51 5.37 8.76
C PHE A 14 1.64 6.57 9.69
N LEU A 15 1.28 7.76 9.22
CA LEU A 15 1.36 8.99 10.01
C LEU A 15 0.39 8.98 11.19
N ILE A 16 -0.86 8.52 10.98
CA ILE A 16 -1.85 8.37 12.05
C ILE A 16 -1.34 7.40 13.12
N THR A 17 -0.73 6.29 12.71
CA THR A 17 -0.22 5.26 13.63
C THR A 17 0.95 5.78 14.47
N ILE A 18 1.83 6.60 13.89
CA ILE A 18 2.88 7.29 14.65
C ILE A 18 2.27 8.21 15.72
N LEU A 19 1.26 9.01 15.36
CA LEU A 19 0.61 9.93 16.29
C LEU A 19 -0.15 9.20 17.40
N ASP A 20 -0.79 8.08 17.10
CA ASP A 20 -1.45 7.25 18.12
C ASP A 20 -0.44 6.70 19.14
N HIS A 21 0.72 6.24 18.66
CA HIS A 21 1.76 5.69 19.52
C HIS A 21 2.70 6.71 20.14
N LEU A 22 2.62 7.97 19.71
CA LEU A 22 3.24 9.10 20.42
C LEU A 22 2.62 9.28 21.81
N TYR A 23 1.28 9.13 21.92
CA TYR A 23 0.56 9.32 23.17
C TYR A 23 0.24 8.02 23.91
N SER A 24 0.26 6.87 23.23
CA SER A 24 -0.11 5.61 23.88
C SER A 24 0.94 5.07 24.86
N CYS A 25 2.18 5.58 24.83
CA CYS A 25 3.33 5.10 25.61
C CYS A 25 3.58 3.57 25.52
N ARG A 26 3.09 2.92 24.46
CA ARG A 26 3.18 1.46 24.29
C ARG A 26 4.59 1.02 23.89
N PHE A 27 5.31 1.90 23.21
CA PHE A 27 6.65 1.66 22.67
C PHE A 27 7.64 2.66 23.27
N GLY A 28 8.90 2.27 23.41
CA GLY A 28 9.96 3.15 23.91
C GLY A 28 10.53 4.13 22.87
N THR A 29 9.94 4.18 21.68
CA THR A 29 10.45 5.00 20.57
C THR A 29 10.42 6.49 20.87
N PHE A 30 9.36 6.98 21.51
CA PHE A 30 9.15 8.42 21.80
C PHE A 30 9.21 8.74 23.30
N LEU A 31 9.73 7.83 24.13
CA LEU A 31 9.91 8.08 25.55
C LEU A 31 11.23 8.84 25.79
N TYR A 32 11.24 9.65 26.87
CA TYR A 32 12.36 10.48 27.32
C TYR A 32 12.70 11.65 26.38
N ASN A 33 13.44 12.63 26.92
CA ASN A 33 13.70 13.90 26.23
C ASN A 33 15.07 13.97 25.53
N CYS A 34 15.96 13.01 25.78
CA CYS A 34 17.29 12.95 25.17
C CYS A 34 17.83 11.52 25.13
N GLU A 35 18.80 11.28 24.26
CA GLU A 35 19.42 9.96 24.07
C GLU A 35 20.12 9.45 25.34
N SER A 36 20.87 10.32 26.04
CA SER A 36 21.53 9.96 27.30
C SER A 36 20.56 9.42 28.37
N ALA A 37 19.34 9.97 28.47
CA ALA A 37 18.33 9.44 29.38
C ALA A 37 17.81 8.07 28.94
N ARG A 38 17.68 7.83 27.64
CA ARG A 38 17.24 6.54 27.07
C ARG A 38 18.26 5.44 27.32
N GLU A 39 19.56 5.76 27.23
CA GLU A 39 20.65 4.83 27.55
C GLU A 39 20.67 4.48 29.03
N ARG A 40 20.63 5.49 29.92
CA ARG A 40 20.59 5.25 31.38
C ARG A 40 19.43 4.35 31.81
N GLN A 41 18.29 4.48 31.12
CA GLN A 41 17.08 3.70 31.41
C GLN A 41 16.99 2.41 30.60
N LYS A 42 17.99 2.10 29.76
CA LYS A 42 18.08 0.89 28.94
C LYS A 42 16.82 0.64 28.10
N VAL A 43 16.32 1.69 27.46
CA VAL A 43 15.01 1.66 26.77
C VAL A 43 14.95 0.59 25.69
N THR A 44 16.05 0.39 24.95
CA THR A 44 16.17 -0.62 23.89
C THR A 44 16.04 -2.06 24.39
N GLU A 45 16.46 -2.34 25.61
CA GLU A 45 16.37 -3.66 26.24
C GLU A 45 15.01 -3.87 26.92
N ARG A 46 14.45 -2.80 27.49
CA ARG A 46 13.25 -2.86 28.34
C ARG A 46 11.94 -2.66 27.60
N THR A 47 11.99 -2.16 26.36
CA THR A 47 10.79 -1.81 25.60
C THR A 47 10.93 -2.19 24.14
N VAL A 48 9.80 -2.37 23.46
CA VAL A 48 9.75 -2.63 22.02
C VAL A 48 9.79 -1.30 21.26
N SER A 49 10.43 -1.31 20.09
CA SER A 49 10.40 -0.18 19.15
C SER A 49 9.10 -0.18 18.34
N LEU A 50 8.48 0.99 18.19
CA LEU A 50 7.36 1.20 17.26
C LEU A 50 7.72 0.75 15.84
N TRP A 51 8.96 0.96 15.42
CA TRP A 51 9.43 0.55 14.11
C TRP A 51 9.40 -0.96 13.92
N SER A 52 9.50 -1.76 14.98
CA SER A 52 9.34 -3.22 14.91
C SER A 52 7.93 -3.60 14.46
N LEU A 53 6.88 -2.92 14.97
CA LEU A 53 5.49 -3.12 14.57
C LEU A 53 5.23 -2.65 13.13
N ILE A 54 5.76 -1.47 12.78
CA ILE A 54 5.55 -0.89 11.46
C ILE A 54 6.25 -1.74 10.39
N ASN A 55 7.49 -2.13 10.66
CA ASN A 55 8.29 -2.91 9.71
C ASN A 55 7.84 -4.37 9.60
N SER A 56 7.12 -4.91 10.58
CA SER A 56 6.48 -6.23 10.45
C SER A 56 5.24 -6.20 9.55
N ASN A 57 4.64 -5.02 9.33
CA ASN A 57 3.41 -4.85 8.54
C ASN A 57 3.58 -3.75 7.47
N LYS A 58 4.72 -3.75 6.75
CA LYS A 58 5.08 -2.66 5.81
C LYS A 58 4.02 -2.42 4.74
N ASP A 59 3.41 -3.47 4.21
CA ASP A 59 2.45 -3.37 3.10
C ASP A 59 1.24 -2.51 3.48
N ARG A 60 0.80 -2.57 4.74
CA ARG A 60 -0.29 -1.73 5.25
C ARG A 60 0.06 -0.24 5.29
N PHE A 61 1.35 0.09 5.42
CA PHE A 61 1.84 1.46 5.56
C PHE A 61 2.41 2.02 4.26
N LYS A 62 2.47 1.21 3.20
CA LYS A 62 3.02 1.59 1.92
C LYS A 62 1.99 2.36 1.10
N ASN A 63 2.44 3.43 0.48
CA ASN A 63 1.71 4.16 -0.55
C ASN A 63 1.92 3.43 -1.88
N PRO A 64 0.85 2.92 -2.48
CA PRO A 64 0.98 2.08 -3.65
C PRO A 64 1.12 2.92 -4.94
N PHE A 65 0.95 4.24 -4.85
CA PHE A 65 1.29 5.22 -5.90
C PHE A 65 2.73 5.75 -5.81
N TYR A 66 3.52 5.25 -4.87
CA TYR A 66 4.88 5.74 -4.67
C TYR A 66 5.74 5.48 -5.92
N THR A 67 6.38 6.54 -6.41
CA THR A 67 7.33 6.47 -7.52
C THR A 67 8.70 6.92 -7.02
N LYS A 68 9.70 6.06 -7.19
CA LYS A 68 11.08 6.35 -6.80
C LYS A 68 11.72 7.28 -7.83
N GLU A 69 11.60 8.58 -7.62
CA GLU A 69 12.23 9.61 -8.45
C GLU A 69 13.51 10.11 -7.78
N ILE A 70 14.66 9.82 -8.40
CA ILE A 70 15.96 10.27 -7.91
C ILE A 70 16.14 11.74 -8.35
N ASN A 71 16.52 12.63 -7.41
CA ASN A 71 16.77 14.07 -7.62
C ASN A 71 15.54 14.99 -7.78
N ARG A 72 14.34 14.57 -7.38
CA ARG A 72 13.18 15.48 -7.32
C ARG A 72 13.19 16.29 -6.03
N VAL A 73 13.17 17.62 -6.15
CA VAL A 73 12.90 18.56 -5.05
C VAL A 73 11.40 18.85 -5.01
N LEU A 74 10.79 18.78 -3.82
CA LEU A 74 9.38 19.10 -3.61
C LEU A 74 9.26 20.55 -3.13
N TYR A 75 8.45 21.36 -3.82
CA TYR A 75 8.13 22.74 -3.43
C TYR A 75 6.67 22.84 -3.01
N PRO A 76 6.34 22.62 -1.72
CA PRO A 76 4.96 22.69 -1.25
C PRO A 76 4.43 24.12 -1.30
N VAL A 77 3.14 24.25 -1.58
CA VAL A 77 2.42 25.53 -1.52
C VAL A 77 1.94 25.76 -0.10
N ALA A 78 2.60 26.66 0.63
CA ALA A 78 2.27 27.04 2.00
C ALA A 78 1.21 28.15 2.07
N SER A 79 0.15 28.03 1.27
CA SER A 79 -0.98 28.98 1.26
C SER A 79 -2.19 28.36 1.95
N MET A 80 -2.94 29.15 2.72
CA MET A 80 -4.21 28.71 3.34
C MET A 80 -5.24 28.18 2.34
N ARG A 81 -5.13 28.54 1.05
CA ARG A 81 -5.99 28.02 -0.02
C ARG A 81 -5.64 26.58 -0.45
N HIS A 82 -4.42 26.13 -0.16
CA HIS A 82 -3.88 24.83 -0.54
C HIS A 82 -3.60 23.93 0.68
N LEU A 83 -3.73 24.49 1.88
CA LEU A 83 -3.69 23.74 3.13
C LEU A 83 -5.11 23.29 3.47
N GLU A 84 -5.26 22.01 3.74
CA GLU A 84 -6.52 21.43 4.13
C GLU A 84 -6.44 20.94 5.58
N LEU A 85 -7.58 20.98 6.27
CA LEU A 85 -7.69 20.31 7.55
C LEU A 85 -7.48 18.81 7.36
N TRP A 86 -6.66 18.20 8.20
CA TRP A 86 -6.44 16.77 8.18
C TRP A 86 -7.62 16.03 8.84
N VAL A 87 -8.72 15.95 8.09
CA VAL A 87 -10.01 15.40 8.55
C VAL A 87 -9.86 13.99 9.14
N ASN A 88 -9.10 13.13 8.46
CA ASN A 88 -8.88 11.73 8.86
C ASN A 88 -8.12 11.57 10.18
N TYR A 89 -7.48 12.62 10.69
CA TYR A 89 -6.88 12.63 12.02
C TYR A 89 -7.74 13.40 13.03
N TYR A 90 -8.02 14.69 12.76
CA TYR A 90 -8.66 15.59 13.73
C TYR A 90 -10.14 15.31 13.95
N ILE A 91 -10.86 14.79 12.95
CA ILE A 91 -12.30 14.54 13.02
C ILE A 91 -12.63 13.04 12.91
N ARG A 92 -11.63 12.18 13.08
CA ARG A 92 -11.74 10.72 12.91
C ARG A 92 -12.78 10.04 13.79
N TRP A 93 -13.19 10.67 14.89
CA TRP A 93 -14.17 10.10 15.84
C TRP A 93 -15.62 10.49 15.52
N ASN A 94 -15.86 11.40 14.58
CA ASN A 94 -17.21 11.82 14.24
C ASN A 94 -17.89 10.75 13.36
N PRO A 95 -18.96 10.08 13.84
CA PRO A 95 -19.63 9.02 13.08
C PRO A 95 -20.21 9.48 11.75
N ARG A 96 -20.63 10.75 11.65
CA ARG A 96 -21.21 11.32 10.41
C ARG A 96 -20.20 11.45 9.28
N ILE A 97 -18.92 11.60 9.62
CA ILE A 97 -17.83 11.71 8.64
C ILE A 97 -17.30 10.32 8.28
N LYS A 98 -17.23 9.38 9.24
CA LYS A 98 -16.89 7.98 8.96
C LYS A 98 -17.83 7.29 7.96
N GLN A 99 -19.08 7.73 7.88
CA GLN A 99 -20.08 7.20 6.95
C GLN A 99 -19.92 7.73 5.53
N GLN A 100 -19.13 8.80 5.32
CA GLN A 100 -18.78 9.23 3.97
C GLN A 100 -17.79 8.21 3.42
N GLN A 101 -18.21 7.58 2.32
CA GLN A 101 -17.50 6.51 1.62
C GLN A 101 -15.99 6.83 1.50
N PRO A 102 -15.09 5.83 1.60
CA PRO A 102 -13.68 6.01 1.26
C PRO A 102 -13.58 6.74 -0.08
N ASN A 103 -12.55 7.58 -0.24
CA ASN A 103 -12.36 8.39 -1.44
C ASN A 103 -12.63 7.50 -2.68
N PRO A 104 -13.57 7.85 -3.59
CA PRO A 104 -13.94 6.99 -4.71
C PRO A 104 -12.74 6.54 -5.55
N VAL A 105 -11.71 7.37 -5.61
CA VAL A 105 -10.43 7.04 -6.27
C VAL A 105 -9.69 5.93 -5.53
N GLU A 106 -9.66 5.97 -4.20
CA GLU A 106 -9.05 4.95 -3.35
C GLU A 106 -9.82 3.63 -3.42
N GLN A 107 -11.16 3.67 -3.44
CA GLN A 107 -12.00 2.49 -3.65
C GLN A 107 -11.70 1.82 -4.99
N ARG A 108 -11.74 2.60 -6.08
CA ARG A 108 -11.47 2.09 -7.42
C ARG A 108 -10.06 1.53 -7.54
N TYR A 109 -9.12 2.13 -6.82
CA TYR A 109 -7.75 1.67 -6.80
C TYR A 109 -7.59 0.33 -6.06
N LEU A 110 -8.24 0.16 -4.92
CA LEU A 110 -8.26 -1.13 -4.20
C LEU A 110 -8.88 -2.25 -5.04
N GLU A 111 -9.95 -1.96 -5.79
CA GLU A 111 -10.52 -2.89 -6.76
C GLU A 111 -9.50 -3.28 -7.83
N LEU A 112 -8.78 -2.31 -8.39
CA LEU A 112 -7.76 -2.55 -9.41
C LEU A 112 -6.58 -3.38 -8.88
N LEU A 113 -6.16 -3.16 -7.64
CA LEU A 113 -5.13 -3.98 -7.00
C LEU A 113 -5.61 -5.42 -6.79
N ALA A 114 -6.82 -5.61 -6.28
CA ALA A 114 -7.40 -6.94 -6.10
C ALA A 114 -7.49 -7.69 -7.44
N LEU A 115 -7.93 -7.00 -8.49
CA LEU A 115 -8.00 -7.56 -9.83
C LEU A 115 -6.61 -7.93 -10.37
N ARG A 116 -5.61 -7.07 -10.18
CA ARG A 116 -4.22 -7.35 -10.57
C ARG A 116 -3.68 -8.59 -9.88
N ASP A 117 -3.91 -8.73 -8.58
CA ASP A 117 -3.44 -9.89 -7.81
C ASP A 117 -4.14 -11.19 -8.27
N GLU A 118 -5.42 -11.12 -8.63
CA GLU A 118 -6.15 -12.23 -9.26
C GLU A 118 -5.53 -12.63 -10.61
N TYR A 119 -5.22 -11.66 -11.48
CA TYR A 119 -4.57 -11.92 -12.76
C TYR A 119 -3.18 -12.55 -12.60
N ILE A 120 -2.39 -12.07 -11.64
CA ILE A 120 -1.06 -12.63 -11.35
C ILE A 120 -1.19 -14.09 -10.93
N LYS A 121 -2.10 -14.40 -9.99
CA LYS A 121 -2.33 -15.77 -9.55
C LYS A 121 -2.75 -16.69 -10.72
N ARG A 122 -3.64 -16.20 -11.59
CA ARG A 122 -4.10 -16.97 -12.76
C ARG A 122 -2.97 -17.22 -13.76
N LEU A 123 -2.06 -16.27 -13.93
CA LEU A 123 -0.86 -16.45 -14.77
C LEU A 123 0.06 -17.53 -14.19
N GLU A 124 0.27 -17.56 -12.87
CA GLU A 124 1.08 -18.59 -12.20
C GLU A 124 0.47 -19.98 -12.37
N GLU A 125 -0.85 -20.13 -12.18
CA GLU A 125 -1.56 -21.40 -12.40
C GLU A 125 -1.41 -21.90 -13.84
N LEU A 126 -1.56 -21.00 -14.82
CA LEU A 126 -1.40 -21.34 -16.24
C LEU A 126 0.04 -21.72 -16.59
N GLN A 127 1.04 -21.03 -16.03
CA GLN A 127 2.45 -21.36 -16.22
C GLN A 127 2.79 -22.73 -15.62
N LEU A 128 2.29 -23.03 -14.42
CA LEU A 128 2.49 -24.32 -13.77
C LEU A 128 1.85 -25.45 -14.59
N ALA A 129 0.61 -25.26 -15.04
CA ALA A 129 -0.08 -26.22 -15.90
C ALA A 129 0.63 -26.44 -17.25
N ASN A 130 1.24 -25.39 -17.82
CA ASN A 130 2.00 -25.51 -19.06
C ASN A 130 3.34 -26.22 -18.86
N SER A 131 4.04 -25.96 -17.75
CA SER A 131 5.28 -26.68 -17.40
C SER A 131 5.05 -28.17 -17.13
N ALA A 132 3.93 -28.53 -16.50
CA ALA A 132 3.55 -29.93 -16.27
C ALA A 132 3.24 -30.68 -17.58
N LYS A 133 2.73 -29.97 -18.61
CA LYS A 133 2.49 -30.55 -19.95
C LYS A 133 3.77 -30.75 -20.77
N LEU A 134 4.84 -30.00 -20.49
CA LEU A 134 6.13 -30.10 -21.20
C LEU A 134 7.04 -31.21 -20.64
N SER A 135 6.76 -31.74 -19.44
CA SER A 135 7.51 -32.84 -18.82
C SER A 135 7.08 -34.25 -19.23
N ASP A 136 6.02 -34.41 -20.03
CA ASP A 136 5.59 -35.69 -20.60
C ASP A 136 5.92 -35.76 -22.11
N PRO A 137 7.08 -36.31 -22.53
CA PRO A 137 7.34 -36.57 -23.93
C PRO A 137 6.81 -37.96 -24.29
N SER A 138 5.50 -38.16 -24.28
CA SER A 138 4.93 -39.31 -24.99
C SER A 138 3.46 -39.11 -25.34
N THR A 139 3.22 -38.57 -26.53
CA THR A 139 2.26 -39.03 -27.57
C THR A 139 1.76 -37.84 -28.41
N SER A 140 2.20 -37.79 -29.67
CA SER A 140 1.33 -37.35 -30.77
C SER A 140 0.21 -38.39 -30.95
N PRO A 141 -1.03 -38.04 -31.38
CA PRO A 141 -1.26 -37.38 -32.66
C PRO A 141 -2.51 -36.46 -32.80
N SER A 142 -2.56 -35.84 -33.98
CA SER A 142 -3.73 -35.45 -34.79
C SER A 142 -4.64 -34.29 -34.36
N SER A 143 -4.55 -33.22 -35.14
CA SER A 143 -5.51 -32.12 -35.26
C SER A 143 -6.92 -32.57 -35.67
N PRO A 144 -7.94 -31.82 -35.23
CA PRO A 144 -9.08 -31.51 -36.09
C PRO A 144 -9.27 -30.00 -36.25
N SER A 145 -9.39 -29.57 -37.51
CA SER A 145 -9.79 -28.23 -37.91
C SER A 145 -11.05 -27.76 -37.18
N GLN A 146 -10.96 -26.64 -36.47
CA GLN A 146 -12.15 -25.86 -36.09
C GLN A 146 -12.17 -24.56 -36.88
N MET A 147 -13.23 -24.41 -37.67
CA MET A 147 -13.55 -23.24 -38.48
C MET A 147 -13.79 -22.03 -37.57
N MET A 148 -13.13 -20.92 -37.86
CA MET A 148 -13.44 -19.62 -37.26
C MET A 148 -14.82 -19.13 -37.74
N PRO A 149 -15.70 -18.63 -36.86
CA PRO A 149 -16.78 -17.77 -37.28
C PRO A 149 -16.21 -16.36 -37.53
N HIS A 150 -16.35 -15.90 -38.77
CA HIS A 150 -16.02 -14.55 -39.21
C HIS A 150 -16.94 -13.54 -38.50
N VAL A 151 -16.36 -12.66 -37.68
CA VAL A 151 -17.07 -11.47 -37.18
C VAL A 151 -16.91 -10.37 -38.23
N GLN A 152 -18.03 -9.95 -38.80
CA GLN A 152 -18.11 -8.89 -39.80
C GLN A 152 -18.38 -7.56 -39.07
N THR A 153 -17.42 -6.64 -39.09
CA THR A 153 -17.59 -5.28 -38.57
C THR A 153 -18.24 -4.40 -39.64
N HIS A 154 -19.37 -3.78 -39.30
CA HIS A 154 -19.91 -2.65 -40.05
C HIS A 154 -19.35 -1.34 -39.47
N PHE A 155 -18.98 -0.44 -40.37
CA PHE A 155 -18.53 0.93 -40.11
C PHE A 155 -19.59 1.78 -39.41
#